data_AF-A0A2E3PNV9-F1
#
_entry.id   AF-A0A2E3PNV9-F1
#
_cell.length_a   1.000
_cell.length_b   1.000
_cell.length_c   1.000
_cell.angle_alpha   90.00
_cell.angle_beta   90.00
_cell.angle_gamma   90.00
#
_symmetry.space_group_name_H-M   'P 1'
#
loop_
_entity.id
_entity.type
_entity.pdbx_description
1 polymer ?
#
loop_
_entity_poly.entity_id
_entity_poly.type
_entity_poly.pdbx_seq_one_letter_code
_entity_poly.pdbx_strand_id
1 'polypeptide(L)'
;MLLVVAPRIGVDASGLTLVNALVCLLAVAGMSVGTVYQKRYAGGIDLLSGTLVQYAGALLIVVPLALTESWTIVWSGEMIFAMAWLVLVLSIGAILLLMVLIRRGSAARVASLFYLVPVAAAIESYFLFGETLTLVQIAGSALVVGALLMIRERRIGTRRTPA
;
A
#
# COMPACT_ATOMS: atom_id res chain seq x y z
N MET A 1 11.94 -4.98 1.77
CA MET A 1 11.11 -3.80 2.10
C MET A 1 11.78 -2.84 3.04
N LEU A 2 12.15 -3.26 4.24
CA LEU A 2 12.85 -2.39 5.18
C LEU A 2 14.12 -1.75 4.58
N LEU A 3 14.91 -2.53 3.81
CA LEU A 3 16.09 -2.03 3.10
C LEU A 3 15.79 -1.03 1.96
N VAL A 4 14.61 -1.10 1.33
CA VAL A 4 14.20 -0.16 0.25
C VAL A 4 13.74 1.16 0.84
N VAL A 5 13.13 1.12 2.03
CA VAL A 5 12.62 2.31 2.72
C VAL A 5 13.69 2.96 3.60
N ALA A 6 14.66 2.21 4.12
CA ALA A 6 15.70 2.69 5.03
C ALA A 6 16.42 3.98 4.57
N PRO A 7 16.76 4.17 3.28
CA PRO A 7 17.42 5.40 2.84
C PRO A 7 16.50 6.63 2.85
N ARG A 8 15.17 6.45 2.77
CA ARG A 8 14.20 7.54 2.96
C ARG A 8 14.06 7.96 4.42
N ILE A 9 14.57 7.15 5.36
CA ILE A 9 14.58 7.44 6.79
C ILE A 9 15.87 8.18 7.20
N GLY A 10 16.88 8.23 6.31
CA GLY A 10 18.20 8.76 6.62
C GLY A 10 18.77 9.67 5.54
N VAL A 11 18.48 10.96 5.68
CA VAL A 11 19.45 12.05 5.40
C VAL A 11 19.46 13.09 6.53
N ASP A 12 18.39 13.22 7.35
CA ASP A 12 18.38 14.13 8.52
C ASP A 12 17.80 13.59 9.84
N ALA A 13 17.24 12.36 9.90
CA ALA A 13 16.64 11.72 11.09
C ALA A 13 15.62 12.57 11.92
N SER A 14 15.32 13.80 11.50
CA SER A 14 14.47 14.78 12.18
C SER A 14 12.99 14.36 12.21
N GLY A 15 12.58 13.48 11.30
CA GLY A 15 11.24 12.91 11.25
C GLY A 15 11.03 11.66 12.13
N LEU A 16 12.10 11.05 12.66
CA LEU A 16 12.00 9.81 13.44
C LEU A 16 11.99 10.09 14.94
N THR A 17 11.01 10.88 15.40
CA THR A 17 10.78 11.07 16.83
C THR A 17 10.15 9.83 17.45
N LEU A 18 10.37 9.61 18.75
CA LEU A 18 9.74 8.51 19.49
C LEU A 18 8.20 8.55 19.35
N VAL A 19 7.63 9.75 19.31
CA VAL A 19 6.19 9.98 19.09
C VAL A 19 5.76 9.46 17.73
N ASN A 20 6.46 9.83 16.65
CA ASN A 20 6.11 9.38 15.29
C ASN A 20 6.22 7.85 15.15
N ALA A 21 7.25 7.25 15.76
CA ALA A 21 7.41 5.80 15.78
C ALA A 21 6.26 5.10 16.51
N LEU A 22 5.83 5.61 17.68
CA LEU A 22 4.69 5.07 18.42
C LEU A 22 3.38 5.22 17.63
N VAL A 23 3.18 6.36 16.96
CA VAL A 23 2.00 6.57 16.10
C VAL A 23 1.99 5.58 14.93
N CYS A 24 3.13 5.32 14.27
CA CYS A 24 3.22 4.31 13.23
C CYS A 24 2.91 2.90 13.76
N LEU A 25 3.42 2.54 14.94
CA LEU A 25 3.14 1.24 15.57
C LEU A 25 1.64 1.09 15.89
N LEU A 26 1.03 2.12 16.46
CA LEU A 26 -0.41 2.15 16.73
C LEU A 26 -1.23 2.05 15.44
N ALA A 27 -0.82 2.74 14.37
CA ALA A 27 -1.48 2.64 13.08
C ALA A 27 -1.44 1.20 12.53
N VAL A 28 -0.27 0.54 12.56
CA VAL A 28 -0.12 -0.85 12.09
C VAL A 28 -0.90 -1.82 12.97
N ALA A 29 -0.88 -1.64 14.30
CA ALA A 29 -1.65 -2.46 15.23
C ALA A 29 -3.16 -2.30 14.99
N GLY A 30 -3.65 -1.07 14.86
CA GLY A 30 -5.04 -0.77 14.55
C GLY A 30 -5.49 -1.37 13.22
N MET A 31 -4.66 -1.26 12.18
CA MET A 31 -4.94 -1.86 10.87
C MET A 31 -4.99 -3.40 10.95
N SER A 32 -4.09 -4.02 11.72
CA SER A 32 -4.07 -5.47 11.93
C SER A 32 -5.29 -5.96 12.69
N VAL A 33 -5.67 -5.29 13.79
CA VAL A 33 -6.86 -5.64 14.56
C VAL A 33 -8.12 -5.41 13.72
N GLY A 34 -8.22 -4.29 13.01
CA GLY A 34 -9.36 -3.96 12.16
C GLY A 34 -9.57 -4.99 11.05
N THR A 35 -8.51 -5.42 10.37
CA THR A 35 -8.60 -6.43 9.30
C THR A 35 -8.99 -7.82 9.85
N VAL A 36 -8.47 -8.22 11.01
CA VAL A 36 -8.87 -9.47 11.68
C VAL A 36 -10.33 -9.42 12.13
N TYR A 37 -10.75 -8.31 12.72
CA TYR A 37 -12.14 -8.11 13.16
C TYR A 37 -13.10 -8.13 11.97
N GLN A 38 -12.77 -7.42 10.89
CA GLN A 38 -13.56 -7.43 9.66
C GLN A 38 -13.67 -8.84 9.09
N LYS A 39 -12.57 -9.60 9.04
CA LYS A 39 -12.60 -10.98 8.56
C LYS A 39 -13.45 -11.90 9.43
N ARG A 40 -13.47 -11.70 10.76
CA ARG A 40 -14.20 -12.53 11.71
C ARG A 40 -15.71 -12.24 11.75
N TYR A 41 -16.10 -10.97 11.72
CA TYR A 41 -17.48 -10.54 11.97
C TYR A 41 -18.19 -9.98 10.73
N ALA A 42 -17.46 -9.51 9.73
CA ALA A 42 -18.02 -8.85 8.55
C ALA A 42 -17.87 -9.66 7.25
N GLY A 43 -17.49 -10.94 7.34
CA GLY A 43 -17.25 -11.79 6.16
C GLY A 43 -18.47 -12.07 5.27
N GLY A 44 -19.69 -11.83 5.78
CA GLY A 44 -20.95 -11.99 5.02
C GLY A 44 -21.60 -10.67 4.58
N ILE A 45 -20.99 -9.52 4.87
CA ILE A 45 -21.53 -8.21 4.49
C ILE A 45 -21.18 -7.94 3.02
N ASP A 46 -22.13 -7.39 2.27
CA ASP A 46 -21.89 -6.95 0.90
C ASP A 46 -20.73 -5.94 0.84
N LEU A 47 -19.84 -6.08 -0.15
CA LEU A 47 -18.60 -5.28 -0.25
C LEU A 47 -18.91 -3.78 -0.25
N LEU A 48 -20.00 -3.37 -0.91
CA LEU A 48 -20.38 -1.97 -1.03
C LEU A 48 -20.80 -1.39 0.33
N SER A 49 -21.67 -2.10 1.05
CA SER A 49 -22.11 -1.72 2.40
C SER A 49 -20.94 -1.68 3.40
N GLY A 50 -20.03 -2.65 3.34
CA GLY A 50 -18.83 -2.66 4.18
C GLY A 50 -17.89 -1.48 3.90
N THR A 51 -17.73 -1.11 2.63
CA THR A 51 -16.89 0.04 2.23
C THR A 51 -17.51 1.37 2.62
N LEU A 52 -18.83 1.52 2.48
CA LEU A 52 -19.56 2.72 2.91
C LEU A 52 -19.37 2.98 4.41
N VAL A 53 -19.50 1.95 5.24
CA VAL A 53 -19.29 2.06 6.70
C VAL A 53 -17.83 2.40 7.02
N GLN A 54 -16.85 1.83 6.30
CA GLN A 54 -15.45 2.21 6.48
C GLN A 54 -15.19 3.68 6.16
N TYR A 55 -15.71 4.18 5.03
CA TYR A 55 -15.55 5.59 4.67
C TYR A 55 -16.30 6.52 5.62
N ALA A 56 -17.48 6.13 6.10
CA ALA A 56 -18.18 6.89 7.13
C ALA A 56 -17.38 6.96 8.44
N GLY A 57 -16.81 5.84 8.88
CA GLY A 57 -15.93 5.80 10.06
C GLY A 57 -14.67 6.65 9.89
N ALA A 58 -14.06 6.61 8.70
CA ALA A 58 -12.90 7.46 8.38
C ALA A 58 -13.27 8.95 8.41
N LEU A 59 -14.41 9.34 7.82
CA LEU A 59 -14.90 10.72 7.82
C LEU A 59 -15.11 11.26 9.24
N LEU A 60 -15.65 10.45 10.15
CA LEU A 60 -15.86 10.85 11.56
C LEU A 60 -14.56 11.24 12.27
N ILE A 61 -13.42 10.66 11.88
CA ILE A 61 -12.11 10.99 12.45
C ILE A 61 -11.43 12.12 11.66
N VAL A 62 -11.49 12.07 10.34
CA VAL A 62 -10.81 13.03 9.45
C VAL A 62 -11.43 14.43 9.53
N VAL A 63 -12.76 14.54 9.61
CA VAL A 63 -13.44 15.86 9.62
C VAL A 63 -13.03 16.70 10.84
N PRO A 64 -13.06 16.21 12.09
CA PRO A 64 -12.57 16.97 13.24
C PRO A 64 -11.10 17.37 13.13
N LEU A 65 -10.24 16.47 12.63
CA LEU A 65 -8.81 16.76 12.41
C LEU A 65 -8.61 17.85 11.35
N ALA A 66 -9.39 17.84 10.28
CA ALA A 66 -9.32 18.85 9.23
C ALA A 66 -9.62 20.26 9.75
N LEU A 67 -10.44 20.40 10.81
CA LEU A 67 -10.70 21.70 11.43
C LEU A 67 -9.46 22.31 12.13
N THR A 68 -8.44 21.51 12.41
CA THR A 68 -7.18 21.98 13.02
C THR A 68 -6.15 22.45 11.98
N GLU A 69 -6.44 22.26 10.69
CA GLU A 69 -5.53 22.58 9.58
C GLU A 69 -5.70 24.04 9.10
N SER A 70 -4.68 24.58 8.44
CA SER A 70 -4.65 25.98 7.99
C SER A 70 -5.43 26.24 6.69
N TRP A 71 -5.95 25.18 6.04
CA TRP A 71 -6.70 25.20 4.77
C TRP A 71 -6.03 25.94 3.60
N THR A 72 -4.69 26.07 3.62
CA THR A 72 -3.91 26.69 2.55
C THR A 72 -3.62 25.69 1.42
N ILE A 73 -4.54 25.59 0.46
CA ILE A 73 -4.39 24.68 -0.69
C ILE A 73 -3.75 25.42 -1.86
N VAL A 74 -2.57 24.97 -2.28
CA VAL A 74 -1.94 25.40 -3.54
C VAL A 74 -2.44 24.48 -4.66
N TRP A 75 -3.37 24.99 -5.45
CA TRP A 75 -3.93 24.25 -6.57
C TRP A 75 -2.92 24.21 -7.72
N SER A 76 -2.32 23.04 -7.96
CA SER A 76 -1.48 22.78 -9.12
C SER A 76 -2.06 21.64 -9.96
N GLY A 77 -1.67 21.56 -11.24
CA GLY A 77 -2.06 20.43 -12.09
C GLY A 77 -1.62 19.07 -11.51
N GLU A 78 -0.45 19.05 -10.86
CA GLU A 78 0.08 17.87 -10.17
C GLU A 78 -0.78 17.47 -8.96
N MET A 79 -1.24 18.44 -8.15
CA MET A 79 -2.13 18.18 -7.02
C MET A 79 -3.45 17.57 -7.48
N ILE A 80 -4.06 18.16 -8.53
CA ILE A 80 -5.32 17.67 -9.09
C ILE A 80 -5.14 16.26 -9.65
N PHE A 81 -4.04 16.03 -10.38
CA PHE A 81 -3.72 14.70 -10.91
C PHE A 81 -3.51 13.67 -9.80
N ALA A 82 -2.74 14.00 -8.77
CA ALA A 82 -2.50 13.12 -7.63
C ALA A 82 -3.80 12.80 -6.88
N MET A 83 -4.65 13.79 -6.63
CA MET A 83 -5.93 13.59 -5.96
C MET A 83 -6.88 12.74 -6.81
N ALA A 84 -6.97 13.01 -8.12
CA ALA A 84 -7.76 12.20 -9.05
C ALA A 84 -7.24 10.75 -9.11
N TRP A 85 -5.92 10.55 -9.11
CA TRP A 85 -5.30 9.23 -9.11
C TRP A 85 -5.62 8.44 -7.84
N LEU A 86 -5.48 9.06 -6.66
CA LEU A 86 -5.80 8.45 -5.36
C LEU A 86 -7.29 8.03 -5.28
N VAL A 87 -8.20 8.87 -5.78
CA VAL A 87 -9.64 8.59 -5.74
C VAL A 87 -10.05 7.55 -6.79
N LEU A 88 -9.69 7.76 -8.06
CA LEU A 88 -10.18 6.93 -9.15
C LEU A 88 -9.45 5.58 -9.23
N VAL A 89 -8.12 5.58 -9.18
CA VAL A 89 -7.34 4.36 -9.39
C VAL A 89 -7.18 3.58 -8.10
N LEU A 90 -6.74 4.23 -7.03
CA LEU A 90 -6.40 3.54 -5.79
C LEU A 90 -7.62 3.23 -4.89
N SER A 91 -8.70 4.00 -4.96
CA SER A 91 -9.93 3.70 -4.24
C SER A 91 -10.90 2.91 -5.14
N ILE A 92 -11.49 3.55 -6.16
CA ILE A 92 -12.53 2.90 -6.98
C ILE A 92 -11.94 1.72 -7.76
N GLY A 93 -10.82 1.92 -8.45
CA GLY A 93 -10.15 0.89 -9.24
C GLY A 93 -9.76 -0.33 -8.42
N ALA A 94 -9.21 -0.13 -7.21
CA ALA A 94 -8.84 -1.22 -6.31
C ALA A 94 -10.04 -2.05 -5.84
N ILE A 95 -11.16 -1.41 -5.48
CA ILE A 95 -12.38 -2.11 -5.04
C ILE A 95 -12.98 -2.92 -6.20
N LEU A 96 -13.05 -2.35 -7.41
CA LEU A 96 -13.52 -3.05 -8.59
C LEU A 96 -12.62 -4.26 -8.92
N LEU A 97 -11.30 -4.08 -8.84
CA LEU A 97 -10.34 -5.15 -9.04
C LEU A 97 -10.54 -6.28 -8.01
N LEU A 98 -10.76 -5.93 -6.74
CA LEU A 98 -11.07 -6.88 -5.69
C LEU A 98 -12.34 -7.68 -5.99
N MET A 99 -13.43 -7.01 -6.41
CA MET A 99 -14.66 -7.67 -6.83
C MET A 99 -14.43 -8.66 -8.00
N VAL A 100 -13.63 -8.26 -8.99
CA VAL A 100 -13.25 -9.12 -10.12
C VAL A 100 -12.42 -10.32 -9.63
N LEU A 101 -11.48 -10.12 -8.71
CA LEU A 101 -10.62 -11.17 -8.17
C LEU A 101 -11.40 -12.21 -7.36
N ILE A 102 -12.37 -11.77 -6.56
CA ILE A 102 -13.31 -12.65 -5.84
C ILE A 102 -14.07 -13.51 -6.84
N ARG A 103 -14.62 -12.92 -7.90
CA ARG A 103 -15.34 -13.65 -8.96
C ARG A 103 -14.46 -14.66 -9.71
N ARG A 104 -13.16 -14.38 -9.85
CA ARG A 104 -12.21 -15.22 -10.59
C ARG A 104 -11.48 -16.26 -9.73
N GLY A 105 -11.71 -16.32 -8.41
CA GLY A 105 -11.10 -17.31 -7.51
C GLY A 105 -9.56 -17.30 -7.45
N SER A 106 -8.90 -16.23 -7.94
CA SER A 106 -7.45 -16.19 -8.22
C SER A 106 -6.64 -15.37 -7.22
N ALA A 107 -7.23 -15.03 -6.07
CA ALA A 107 -6.66 -14.15 -5.05
C ALA A 107 -5.19 -14.47 -4.67
N ALA A 108 -4.81 -15.75 -4.68
CA ALA A 108 -3.46 -16.20 -4.33
C ALA A 108 -2.35 -15.82 -5.34
N ARG A 109 -2.68 -15.49 -6.60
CA ARG A 109 -1.68 -15.12 -7.63
C ARG A 109 -1.36 -13.62 -7.62
N VAL A 110 -2.27 -12.78 -7.08
CA VAL A 110 -2.08 -11.33 -7.00
C VAL A 110 -1.31 -10.90 -5.74
N ALA A 111 -1.33 -11.72 -4.68
CA ALA A 111 -0.60 -11.43 -3.45
C ALA A 111 0.91 -11.16 -3.65
N SER A 112 1.55 -11.83 -4.61
CA SER A 112 2.97 -11.58 -4.94
C SER A 112 3.22 -10.25 -5.64
N LEU A 113 2.23 -9.69 -6.35
CA LEU A 113 2.34 -8.37 -6.98
C LEU A 113 2.40 -7.25 -5.93
N PHE A 114 1.75 -7.41 -4.78
CA PHE A 114 1.84 -6.44 -3.69
C PHE A 114 3.27 -6.30 -3.12
N TYR A 115 4.09 -7.36 -3.18
CA TYR A 115 5.51 -7.27 -2.85
C TYR A 115 6.33 -6.52 -3.90
N LEU A 116 5.80 -6.25 -5.09
CA LEU A 116 6.51 -5.46 -6.11
C LEU A 116 6.18 -3.96 -6.00
N VAL A 117 5.13 -3.59 -5.27
CA VAL A 117 4.66 -2.20 -5.13
C VAL A 117 5.78 -1.26 -4.67
N PRO A 118 6.61 -1.58 -3.67
CA PRO A 118 7.66 -0.67 -3.21
C PRO A 118 8.81 -0.52 -4.22
N VAL A 119 9.02 -1.53 -5.07
CA VAL A 119 9.99 -1.48 -6.16
C VAL A 119 9.47 -0.57 -7.28
N ALA A 120 8.18 -0.72 -7.64
CA ALA A 120 7.53 0.16 -8.59
C ALA A 120 7.54 1.62 -8.10
N ALA A 121 7.22 1.87 -6.83
CA ALA A 121 7.27 3.20 -6.23
C ALA A 121 8.70 3.80 -6.25
N ALA A 122 9.73 2.99 -6.02
CA ALA A 122 11.12 3.45 -6.13
C ALA A 122 11.46 3.87 -7.57
N ILE A 123 11.07 3.06 -8.57
CA ILE A 123 11.25 3.36 -10.00
C ILE A 123 10.48 4.63 -10.39
N GLU A 124 9.21 4.73 -9.99
CA GLU A 124 8.39 5.92 -10.20
C GLU A 124 9.04 7.15 -9.59
N SER A 125 9.59 7.05 -8.38
CA SER A 125 10.25 8.19 -7.74
C SER A 125 11.49 8.70 -8.48
N TYR A 126 12.24 7.78 -9.10
CA TYR A 126 13.39 8.14 -9.93
C TYR A 126 12.97 8.87 -11.21
N PHE A 127 11.94 8.36 -11.90
CA PHE A 127 11.51 8.91 -13.19
C PHE A 127 10.61 10.16 -13.06
N LEU A 128 9.67 10.17 -12.13
CA LEU A 128 8.70 11.26 -11.98
C LEU A 128 9.22 12.40 -11.11
N PHE A 129 9.97 12.10 -10.05
CA PHE A 129 10.44 13.11 -9.09
C PHE A 129 11.94 13.42 -9.23
N GLY A 130 12.64 12.76 -10.15
CA GLY A 130 14.08 12.97 -10.40
C GLY A 130 14.97 12.59 -9.20
N GLU A 131 14.45 11.81 -8.26
CA GLU A 131 15.18 11.49 -7.04
C GLU A 131 16.30 10.49 -7.30
N THR A 132 17.47 10.73 -6.71
CA THR A 132 18.60 9.81 -6.84
C THR A 132 18.38 8.57 -5.97
N LEU A 133 18.30 7.41 -6.62
CA LEU A 133 18.19 6.13 -5.91
C LEU A 133 19.52 5.82 -5.23
N THR A 134 19.48 5.70 -3.91
CA THR A 134 20.66 5.30 -3.14
C THR A 134 21.06 3.85 -3.45
N LEU A 135 22.35 3.52 -3.30
CA LEU A 135 22.87 2.18 -3.56
C LEU A 135 22.13 1.09 -2.75
N VAL A 136 21.68 1.45 -1.54
CA VAL A 136 20.90 0.59 -0.64
C VAL A 136 19.48 0.35 -1.17
N GLN A 137 18.81 1.34 -1.77
CA GLN A 137 17.51 1.18 -2.45
C GLN A 137 17.60 0.27 -3.67
N ILE A 138 18.68 0.40 -4.45
CA ILE A 138 18.92 -0.45 -5.63
C ILE A 138 19.14 -1.89 -5.18
N ALA A 139 20.00 -2.12 -4.19
CA ALA A 139 20.26 -3.45 -3.64
C ALA A 139 18.99 -4.07 -3.02
N GLY A 140 18.19 -3.28 -2.29
CA GLY A 140 16.92 -3.71 -1.72
C GLY A 140 15.88 -4.08 -2.78
N SER A 141 15.80 -3.30 -3.86
CA SER A 141 14.91 -3.59 -5.00
C SER A 141 15.33 -4.85 -5.74
N ALA A 142 16.63 -5.01 -6.01
CA ALA A 142 17.18 -6.21 -6.65
C ALA A 142 16.92 -7.47 -5.83
N LEU A 143 17.06 -7.40 -4.49
CA LEU A 143 16.77 -8.52 -3.59
C LEU A 143 15.28 -8.92 -3.62
N VAL A 144 14.37 -7.95 -3.64
CA VAL A 144 12.93 -8.21 -3.75
C VAL A 144 12.59 -8.87 -5.09
N VAL A 145 13.13 -8.36 -6.19
CA VAL A 145 12.93 -8.94 -7.53
C VAL A 145 13.49 -10.35 -7.60
N GLY A 146 14.71 -10.57 -7.11
CA GLY A 146 15.36 -11.88 -7.07
C GLY A 146 14.57 -12.91 -6.26
N ALA A 147 14.08 -12.53 -5.07
CA ALA A 147 13.25 -13.40 -4.25
C ALA A 147 11.94 -13.79 -4.96
N LEU A 148 11.30 -12.86 -5.66
CA LEU A 148 10.07 -13.13 -6.42
C LEU A 148 10.30 -14.03 -7.63
N LEU A 149 11.40 -13.87 -8.36
CA LEU A 149 11.78 -14.77 -9.44
C LEU A 149 12.00 -16.20 -8.93
N MET A 150 12.73 -16.35 -7.81
CA MET A 150 13.00 -17.66 -7.21
C MET A 150 11.71 -18.36 -6.70
N ILE A 151 10.77 -17.60 -6.13
CA ILE A 151 9.45 -18.12 -5.72
C ILE A 151 8.61 -18.53 -6.93
N ARG A 152 8.67 -17.74 -8.02
CA ARG A 152 7.95 -18.05 -9.27
C ARG A 152 8.48 -19.33 -9.91
N GLU A 153 9.80 -19.51 -9.95
CA GLU A 153 10.45 -20.72 -10.47
C GLU A 153 10.13 -21.96 -9.64
N ARG A 154 10.10 -21.86 -8.30
CA ARG A 154 9.70 -22.98 -7.42
C ARG A 154 8.25 -23.44 -7.63
N ARG A 155 7.32 -22.52 -7.95
CA ARG A 155 5.93 -22.90 -8.29
C ARG A 155 5.78 -23.51 -9.68
N ILE A 156 6.69 -23.23 -10.61
CA ILE A 156 6.71 -23.85 -11.94
C ILE A 156 7.31 -25.27 -11.85
N GLY A 157 8.33 -25.48 -11.00
CA GLY A 157 8.96 -26.79 -10.77
C GLY A 157 8.10 -27.81 -10.01
N THR A 158 7.18 -27.36 -9.16
CA THR A 158 6.26 -28.21 -8.37
C THR A 158 5.00 -28.63 -9.13
N ARG A 159 4.85 -28.21 -10.40
CA ARG A 159 3.77 -28.62 -11.30
C ARG A 159 4.19 -29.73 -12.28
N ARG A 160 5.19 -30.56 -11.90
CA ARG A 160 5.43 -31.85 -12.56
C ARG A 160 4.53 -32.90 -11.90
N THR A 161 3.55 -33.34 -12.67
CA THR A 161 2.47 -34.28 -12.35
C THR A 161 2.99 -35.60 -11.75
N PRO A 162 2.26 -36.20 -10.79
CA PRO A 162 2.46 -37.59 -10.38
C PRO A 162 2.07 -38.54 -11.53
N ALA A 163 2.91 -39.52 -11.81
CA ALA A 163 2.60 -40.73 -12.55
C ALA A 163 3.45 -41.86 -11.96
#